data_AF-A0A2U1MSX0-F1
#
_entry.id   AF-A0A2U1MSX0-F1
#
_cell.length_a   1.000
_cell.length_b   1.000
_cell.length_c   1.000
_cell.angle_alpha   90.00
_cell.angle_beta   90.00
_cell.angle_gamma   90.00
#
_symmetry.space_group_name_H-M   'P 1'
#
loop_
_entity.id
_entity.type
_entity.pdbx_description
1 polymer ?
#
loop_
_entity_poly.entity_id
_entity_poly.type
_entity_poly.pdbx_seq_one_letter_code
_entity_poly.pdbx_strand_id
1 'polypeptide(L)'
;MSLTTLVSILLFLFSNFATRAQSSLLSGPLTKNAPRAFFVFGDSLVDNGNNNFLLSIARADAPPYGIDHPSHRPTGRFSNGRNIPDLIGEQIGVEPLLPYLDPELNCKKLLKGANFASAGIGILNDTGFHFVNIIRMPDQLTYFEEYQNRVAALIGAEKTHKLINKALVLITCGGNDFVNNYYLVRHSLRSFQYRLPDENTPQHLTTLTLFSHTPNPRIIFSFFSKLLAEIHHSTTINHHQILILFKI
;
A
#
# COMPACT_ATOMS: atom_id res chain seq x y z
N MET A 1 -4.81 7.40 -26.47
CA MET A 1 -4.45 8.38 -25.43
C MET A 1 -2.99 8.74 -25.65
N SER A 2 -2.62 10.01 -25.75
CA SER A 2 -1.22 10.37 -25.99
C SER A 2 -0.41 10.19 -24.70
N LEU A 3 0.90 9.92 -24.83
CA LEU A 3 1.82 9.83 -23.68
C LEU A 3 1.73 11.08 -22.79
N THR A 4 1.50 12.24 -23.41
CA THR A 4 1.29 13.51 -22.72
C THR A 4 0.01 13.53 -21.88
N THR A 5 -1.09 12.91 -22.32
CA THR A 5 -2.32 12.82 -21.51
C THR A 5 -2.12 11.90 -20.30
N LEU A 6 -1.39 10.80 -20.48
CA LEU A 6 -1.09 9.86 -19.39
C LEU A 6 -0.23 10.51 -18.30
N VAL A 7 0.83 11.22 -18.71
CA VAL A 7 1.71 11.96 -17.80
C VAL A 7 0.94 13.06 -17.06
N SER A 8 0.06 13.80 -17.75
CA SER A 8 -0.78 14.82 -17.11
C SER A 8 -1.76 14.25 -16.09
N ILE A 9 -2.35 13.06 -16.35
CA ILE A 9 -3.23 12.38 -15.39
C ILE A 9 -2.43 11.89 -14.18
N LEU A 10 -1.26 11.28 -14.39
CA LEU A 10 -0.36 10.87 -13.31
C LEU A 10 0.06 12.07 -12.45
N LEU A 11 0.46 13.18 -13.07
CA LEU A 11 0.82 14.41 -12.37
C LEU A 11 -0.36 15.05 -11.62
N PHE A 12 -1.56 15.04 -12.20
CA PHE A 12 -2.78 15.51 -11.54
C PHE A 12 -3.17 14.64 -10.33
N LEU A 13 -2.99 13.32 -10.43
CA LEU A 13 -3.20 12.40 -9.31
C LEU A 13 -2.14 12.59 -8.20
N PHE A 14 -0.92 13.00 -8.55
CA PHE A 14 0.14 13.35 -7.58
C PHE A 14 -0.07 14.73 -6.94
N SER A 15 -0.55 15.75 -7.68
CA SER A 15 -0.73 17.11 -7.16
C SER A 15 -1.89 17.25 -6.18
N ASN A 16 -2.97 16.47 -6.37
CA ASN A 16 -4.11 16.43 -5.43
C ASN A 16 -3.78 15.66 -4.12
N PHE A 17 -2.64 14.97 -4.07
CA PHE A 17 -2.17 14.26 -2.87
C PHE A 17 -1.38 15.19 -1.93
N ALA A 18 -0.50 16.04 -2.47
CA ALA A 18 0.34 16.96 -1.69
C ALA A 18 -0.48 17.95 -0.84
N THR A 19 -1.64 18.40 -1.35
CA THR A 19 -2.53 19.35 -0.66
C THR A 19 -3.48 18.69 0.34
N ARG A 20 -3.69 17.37 0.30
CA ARG A 20 -4.67 16.67 1.17
C ARG A 20 -4.06 15.77 2.24
N ALA A 21 -2.78 15.38 2.08
CA ALA A 21 -2.03 14.71 3.14
C ALA A 21 -1.87 15.59 4.40
N GLN A 22 -1.98 16.90 4.26
CA GLN A 22 -1.87 17.84 5.38
C GLN A 22 -3.11 17.87 6.28
N SER A 23 -4.30 17.53 5.78
CA SER A 23 -5.57 17.73 6.50
C SER A 23 -6.03 16.55 7.37
N SER A 24 -5.48 15.34 7.20
CA SER A 24 -5.82 14.18 8.05
C SER A 24 -4.89 13.97 9.24
N LEU A 25 -3.79 14.74 9.33
CA LEU A 25 -2.79 14.61 10.41
C LEU A 25 -3.18 15.33 11.71
N LEU A 26 -4.31 16.03 11.76
CA LEU A 26 -4.83 16.67 12.97
C LEU A 26 -5.72 15.70 13.76
N SER A 27 -5.12 14.64 14.28
CA SER A 27 -5.77 13.72 15.23
C SER A 27 -4.92 13.57 16.49
N GLY A 28 -4.89 14.63 17.32
CA GLY A 28 -4.39 14.62 18.70
C GLY A 28 -2.89 14.33 18.91
N PRO A 29 -2.34 14.62 20.10
CA PRO A 29 -0.99 14.20 20.44
C PRO A 29 -0.98 12.68 20.60
N LEU A 30 -0.44 11.96 19.62
CA LEU A 30 -0.12 10.54 19.75
C LEU A 30 0.97 10.42 20.81
N THR A 31 0.57 10.00 22.02
CA THR A 31 1.49 9.71 23.11
C THR A 31 2.55 8.72 22.60
N LYS A 32 3.81 8.99 22.93
CA LYS A 32 4.99 8.19 22.59
C LYS A 32 4.89 6.81 23.26
N ASN A 33 4.00 5.97 22.75
CA ASN A 33 3.81 4.61 23.19
C ASN A 33 5.06 3.79 22.86
N ALA A 34 5.29 2.71 23.62
CA ALA A 34 6.37 1.76 23.37
C ALA A 34 6.40 1.36 21.88
N PRO A 35 7.60 1.17 21.28
CA PRO A 35 7.73 0.89 19.85
C PRO A 35 6.87 -0.32 19.46
N ARG A 36 6.03 -0.13 18.45
CA ARG A 36 5.13 -1.14 17.89
C ARG A 36 5.75 -1.66 16.60
N ALA A 37 5.61 -2.96 16.33
CA ALA A 37 5.95 -3.48 15.00
C ALA A 37 5.08 -2.77 13.94
N PHE A 38 5.62 -2.54 12.75
CA PHE A 38 4.88 -1.87 11.68
C PHE A 38 4.93 -2.71 10.40
N PHE A 39 3.74 -3.03 9.86
CA PHE A 39 3.58 -3.83 8.66
C PHE A 39 2.95 -3.00 7.56
N VAL A 40 3.48 -3.11 6.35
CA VAL A 40 3.03 -2.33 5.20
C VAL A 40 2.70 -3.27 4.06
N PHE A 41 1.52 -3.11 3.47
CA PHE A 41 1.05 -3.85 2.30
C PHE A 41 0.58 -2.85 1.24
N GLY A 42 0.66 -3.24 -0.02
CA GLY A 42 0.08 -2.42 -1.07
C GLY A 42 0.89 -2.26 -2.33
N ASP A 43 0.71 -1.09 -2.96
CA ASP A 43 1.29 -0.72 -4.24
C ASP A 43 2.51 0.22 -4.13
N SER A 44 2.87 0.86 -5.24
CA SER A 44 4.04 1.74 -5.38
C SER A 44 4.04 2.93 -4.42
N LEU A 45 2.88 3.35 -3.88
CA LEU A 45 2.80 4.46 -2.93
C LEU A 45 3.52 4.18 -1.63
N VAL A 46 3.64 2.91 -1.28
CA VAL A 46 4.22 2.47 -0.03
C VAL A 46 5.35 1.45 -0.22
N ASP A 47 5.60 0.98 -1.44
CA ASP A 47 6.79 0.18 -1.76
C ASP A 47 8.08 0.97 -1.43
N ASN A 48 9.00 0.28 -0.77
CA ASN A 48 10.31 0.78 -0.38
C ASN A 48 11.46 -0.03 -1.02
N GLY A 49 11.17 -0.90 -1.99
CA GLY A 49 12.17 -1.58 -2.81
C GLY A 49 11.99 -3.09 -2.99
N ASN A 50 10.82 -3.69 -2.68
CA ASN A 50 10.63 -5.13 -2.94
C ASN A 50 10.80 -5.47 -4.42
N ASN A 51 10.34 -4.59 -5.31
CA ASN A 51 10.44 -4.79 -6.75
C ASN A 51 11.88 -4.82 -7.29
N ASN A 52 12.85 -4.30 -6.52
CA ASN A 52 14.27 -4.35 -6.90
C ASN A 52 14.82 -5.78 -6.84
N PHE A 53 14.18 -6.67 -6.08
CA PHE A 53 14.54 -8.09 -5.94
C PHE A 53 13.83 -8.99 -6.96
N LEU A 54 12.98 -8.44 -7.83
CA LEU A 54 12.19 -9.17 -8.82
C LEU A 54 12.65 -8.81 -10.23
N LEU A 55 12.57 -9.75 -11.18
CA LEU A 55 12.67 -9.41 -12.61
C LEU A 55 11.41 -8.66 -13.07
N SER A 56 11.37 -7.36 -12.79
CA SER A 56 10.23 -6.45 -12.99
C SER A 56 10.69 -5.18 -13.68
N ILE A 57 9.81 -4.57 -14.46
CA ILE A 57 10.03 -3.20 -14.98
C ILE A 57 9.44 -2.13 -14.04
N ALA A 58 8.64 -2.52 -13.05
CA ALA A 58 8.10 -1.61 -12.03
C ALA A 58 9.14 -1.39 -10.92
N ARG A 59 10.23 -0.69 -11.22
CA ARG A 59 11.32 -0.41 -10.27
C ARG A 59 11.58 1.09 -10.09
N ALA A 60 12.07 1.44 -8.91
CA ALA A 60 12.46 2.81 -8.54
C ALA A 60 13.90 2.85 -7.99
N ASP A 61 14.80 2.09 -8.62
CA ASP A 61 16.22 1.91 -8.30
C ASP A 61 17.17 2.73 -9.17
N ALA A 62 16.63 3.68 -9.95
CA ALA A 62 17.38 4.59 -10.81
C ALA A 62 16.95 6.06 -10.62
N PRO A 63 17.77 7.06 -11.02
CA PRO A 63 17.32 8.44 -11.08
C PRO A 63 16.06 8.61 -11.94
N PRO A 64 15.15 9.55 -11.62
CA PRO A 64 15.28 10.62 -10.62
C PRO A 64 14.88 10.24 -9.18
N TYR A 65 14.61 8.97 -8.89
CA TYR A 65 14.19 8.57 -7.54
C TYR A 65 15.32 8.77 -6.52
N GLY A 66 14.94 9.17 -5.30
CA GLY A 66 15.87 9.30 -4.17
C GLY A 66 16.76 10.55 -4.15
N ILE A 67 16.54 11.55 -5.03
CA ILE A 67 17.30 12.82 -5.03
C ILE A 67 17.19 13.58 -3.69
N ASP A 68 15.99 13.62 -3.11
CA ASP A 68 15.68 14.28 -1.84
C ASP A 68 15.76 13.31 -0.64
N HIS A 69 16.12 12.03 -0.87
CA HIS A 69 16.34 11.09 0.23
C HIS A 69 17.63 11.45 0.98
N PRO A 70 17.73 11.23 2.31
CA PRO A 70 18.96 11.52 3.05
C PRO A 70 20.25 10.87 2.51
N SER A 71 20.13 9.76 1.77
CA SER A 71 21.28 9.12 1.10
C SER A 71 21.60 9.70 -0.28
N HIS A 72 20.76 10.57 -0.84
CA HIS A 72 20.82 11.09 -2.21
C HIS A 72 21.01 10.01 -3.28
N ARG A 73 20.40 8.82 -3.06
CA ARG A 73 20.50 7.66 -3.93
C ARG A 73 19.11 7.04 -4.13
N PRO A 74 18.83 6.42 -5.29
CA PRO A 74 17.62 5.64 -5.47
C PRO A 74 17.51 4.55 -4.41
N THR A 75 16.33 4.43 -3.80
CA THR A 75 16.10 3.46 -2.71
C THR A 75 15.04 2.42 -3.04
N GLY A 76 14.48 2.41 -4.25
CA GLY A 76 13.29 1.61 -4.57
C GLY A 76 11.96 2.23 -4.13
N ARG A 77 11.98 3.47 -3.60
CA ARG A 77 10.76 4.25 -3.32
C ARG A 77 10.35 5.02 -4.57
N PHE A 78 9.08 4.98 -4.94
CA PHE A 78 8.52 5.78 -6.04
C PHE A 78 8.31 7.25 -5.62
N SER A 79 9.38 7.87 -5.14
CA SER A 79 9.44 9.22 -4.58
C SER A 79 10.85 9.79 -4.77
N ASN A 80 10.98 11.11 -4.74
CA ASN A 80 12.30 11.74 -4.65
C ASN A 80 12.95 11.48 -3.28
N GLY A 81 12.18 11.17 -2.24
CA GLY A 81 12.70 10.98 -0.90
C GLY A 81 11.95 9.90 -0.14
N ARG A 82 11.49 10.26 1.06
CA ARG A 82 10.68 9.40 1.92
C ARG A 82 9.29 9.17 1.33
N ASN A 83 8.69 8.01 1.63
CA ASN A 83 7.31 7.67 1.29
C ASN A 83 6.42 7.64 2.55
N ILE A 84 5.13 7.34 2.41
CA ILE A 84 4.14 7.39 3.50
C ILE A 84 4.58 6.52 4.73
N PRO A 85 5.00 5.25 4.56
CA PRO A 85 5.56 4.44 5.65
C PRO A 85 6.68 5.11 6.43
N ASP A 86 7.61 5.79 5.77
CA ASP A 86 8.73 6.43 6.46
C ASP A 86 8.25 7.54 7.39
N LEU A 87 7.34 8.39 6.88
CA LEU A 87 6.79 9.51 7.64
C LEU A 87 5.98 9.02 8.84
N ILE A 88 5.18 7.97 8.65
CA ILE A 88 4.44 7.33 9.76
C ILE A 88 5.44 6.73 10.77
N GLY A 89 6.44 5.99 10.29
CA GLY A 89 7.48 5.37 11.09
C GLY A 89 8.18 6.37 12.00
N GLU A 90 8.58 7.52 11.45
CA GLU A 90 9.18 8.63 12.21
C GLU A 90 8.29 9.16 13.32
N GLN A 91 7.00 9.33 13.03
CA GLN A 91 6.04 9.82 14.03
C GLN A 91 5.80 8.81 15.15
N ILE A 92 5.83 7.51 14.86
CA ILE A 92 5.63 6.44 15.86
C ILE A 92 6.94 5.95 16.49
N GLY A 93 8.09 6.52 16.10
CA GLY A 93 9.40 6.16 16.64
C GLY A 93 9.92 4.78 16.19
N VAL A 94 9.51 4.33 15.01
CA VAL A 94 9.98 3.09 14.38
C VAL A 94 11.04 3.44 13.33
N GLU A 95 12.16 2.71 13.35
CA GLU A 95 13.19 2.85 12.31
C GLU A 95 12.63 2.51 10.92
N PRO A 96 13.23 3.04 9.83
CA PRO A 96 12.79 2.72 8.47
C PRO A 96 12.68 1.20 8.25
N LEU A 97 11.50 0.78 7.81
CA LEU A 97 11.25 -0.62 7.50
C LEU A 97 12.08 -1.06 6.29
N LEU A 98 12.49 -2.32 6.29
CA LEU A 98 13.09 -2.96 5.11
C LEU A 98 12.01 -3.61 4.24
N PRO A 99 12.25 -3.71 2.92
CA PRO A 99 11.48 -4.61 2.06
C PRO A 99 11.55 -6.04 2.59
N TYR A 100 10.46 -6.80 2.47
CA TYR A 100 10.43 -8.20 2.92
C TYR A 100 11.48 -9.07 2.22
N LEU A 101 11.70 -8.82 0.92
CA LEU A 101 12.68 -9.55 0.11
C LEU A 101 14.13 -9.11 0.36
N ASP A 102 14.37 -8.09 1.18
CA ASP A 102 15.71 -7.64 1.49
C ASP A 102 16.44 -8.67 2.38
N PRO A 103 17.60 -9.21 1.96
CA PRO A 103 18.37 -10.17 2.75
C PRO A 103 18.88 -9.59 4.08
N GLU A 104 18.93 -8.26 4.22
CA GLU A 104 19.24 -7.60 5.47
C GLU A 104 18.09 -7.65 6.49
N LEU A 105 16.87 -8.04 6.10
CA LEU A 105 15.75 -8.23 7.02
C LEU A 105 15.95 -9.51 7.83
N ASN A 106 16.73 -9.42 8.91
CA ASN A 106 17.09 -10.55 9.76
C ASN A 106 17.01 -10.22 11.26
N CYS A 107 16.91 -11.27 12.08
CA CYS A 107 17.00 -11.22 13.55
C CYS A 107 16.19 -10.08 14.19
N LYS A 108 16.88 -9.07 14.74
CA LYS A 108 16.26 -7.92 15.44
C LYS A 108 15.48 -7.00 14.49
N LYS A 109 15.84 -6.94 13.20
CA LYS A 109 15.14 -6.12 12.21
C LYS A 109 13.75 -6.70 11.93
N LEU A 110 13.63 -8.04 11.91
CA LEU A 110 12.31 -8.70 11.82
C LEU A 110 11.39 -8.20 12.94
N LEU A 111 11.86 -8.07 14.18
CA LEU A 111 11.00 -7.65 15.30
C LEU A 111 10.41 -6.22 15.17
N LYS A 112 10.91 -5.40 14.24
CA LYS A 112 10.39 -4.06 13.95
C LYS A 112 9.24 -4.07 12.94
N GLY A 113 9.07 -5.18 12.22
CA GLY A 113 8.15 -5.32 11.11
C GLY A 113 8.84 -5.24 9.75
N ALA A 114 8.04 -5.21 8.69
CA ALA A 114 8.52 -5.29 7.31
C ALA A 114 7.51 -4.67 6.35
N ASN A 115 8.01 -4.32 5.16
CA ASN A 115 7.20 -3.84 4.06
C ASN A 115 7.04 -4.93 3.01
N PHE A 116 5.81 -5.33 2.73
CA PHE A 116 5.42 -6.35 1.76
C PHE A 116 4.89 -5.76 0.44
N ALA A 117 4.76 -4.43 0.37
CA ALA A 117 4.19 -3.76 -0.78
C ALA A 117 5.02 -3.95 -2.05
N SER A 118 4.36 -3.89 -3.20
CA SER A 118 5.00 -4.09 -4.50
C SER A 118 4.40 -3.15 -5.54
N ALA A 119 5.24 -2.42 -6.24
CA ALA A 119 4.77 -1.53 -7.29
C ALA A 119 4.04 -2.25 -8.43
N GLY A 120 3.02 -1.59 -8.97
CA GLY A 120 2.27 -2.04 -10.13
C GLY A 120 1.05 -2.91 -9.81
N ILE A 121 0.88 -3.36 -8.57
CA ILE A 121 -0.28 -4.18 -8.19
C ILE A 121 -1.55 -3.35 -8.07
N GLY A 122 -2.68 -3.99 -8.29
CA GLY A 122 -3.99 -3.53 -7.85
C GLY A 122 -4.56 -4.45 -6.77
N ILE A 123 -5.80 -4.18 -6.40
CA ILE A 123 -6.66 -5.09 -5.65
C ILE A 123 -6.95 -6.34 -6.50
N LEU A 124 -7.15 -6.17 -7.81
CA LEU A 124 -7.42 -7.27 -8.71
C LEU A 124 -6.11 -7.94 -9.15
N ASN A 125 -6.09 -9.28 -9.14
CA ASN A 125 -4.91 -10.06 -9.49
C ASN A 125 -4.47 -9.90 -10.97
N ASP A 126 -5.37 -9.49 -11.86
CA ASP A 126 -5.09 -9.20 -13.27
C ASP A 126 -4.48 -7.80 -13.49
N THR A 127 -4.58 -6.91 -12.50
CA THR A 127 -3.97 -5.58 -12.56
C THR A 127 -2.44 -5.67 -12.54
N GLY A 128 -1.79 -4.92 -13.42
CA GLY A 128 -0.32 -4.81 -13.46
C GLY A 128 0.40 -5.93 -14.21
N PHE A 129 -0.30 -6.79 -14.96
CA PHE A 129 0.32 -7.90 -15.70
C PHE A 129 1.47 -7.46 -16.63
N HIS A 130 1.40 -6.23 -17.17
CA HIS A 130 2.42 -5.67 -18.07
C HIS A 130 3.74 -5.35 -17.35
N PHE A 131 3.77 -5.37 -16.02
CA PHE A 131 4.98 -5.17 -15.22
C PHE A 131 5.82 -6.45 -15.04
N VAL A 132 5.43 -7.55 -15.70
CA VAL A 132 6.07 -8.87 -15.64
C VAL A 132 5.93 -9.52 -14.26
N ASN A 133 6.86 -9.25 -13.34
CA ASN A 133 6.82 -9.78 -11.97
C ASN A 133 6.45 -8.67 -10.99
N ILE A 134 5.43 -8.94 -10.18
CA ILE A 134 4.93 -8.09 -9.10
C ILE A 134 4.37 -9.01 -8.00
N ILE A 135 4.42 -8.57 -6.74
CA ILE A 135 3.96 -9.36 -5.59
C ILE A 135 2.50 -8.96 -5.32
N ARG A 136 1.56 -9.73 -5.84
CA ARG A 136 0.12 -9.40 -5.74
C ARG A 136 -0.34 -9.51 -4.29
N MET A 137 -1.49 -8.90 -3.97
CA MET A 137 -2.02 -8.93 -2.60
C MET A 137 -2.02 -10.33 -1.95
N PRO A 138 -2.45 -11.42 -2.63
CA PRO A 138 -2.34 -12.76 -2.05
C PRO A 138 -0.89 -13.17 -1.73
N ASP A 139 0.04 -12.88 -2.64
CA ASP A 139 1.47 -13.19 -2.45
C ASP A 139 2.07 -12.37 -1.29
N GLN A 140 1.64 -11.11 -1.11
CA GLN A 140 2.06 -10.28 0.03
C GLN A 140 1.57 -10.87 1.36
N LEU A 141 0.37 -11.46 1.38
CA LEU A 141 -0.16 -12.16 2.55
C LEU A 141 0.58 -13.47 2.81
N THR A 142 0.91 -14.24 1.76
CA THR A 142 1.78 -15.43 1.88
C THR A 142 3.16 -15.07 2.45
N TYR A 143 3.76 -13.97 2.00
CA TYR A 143 5.01 -13.47 2.59
C TYR A 143 4.85 -13.02 4.03
N PHE A 144 3.68 -12.49 4.40
CA PHE A 144 3.40 -12.18 5.79
C PHE A 144 3.28 -13.44 6.65
N GLU A 145 2.64 -14.52 6.18
CA GLU A 145 2.64 -15.82 6.86
C GLU A 145 4.05 -16.38 7.04
N GLU A 146 4.89 -16.32 6.01
CA GLU A 146 6.29 -16.72 6.09
C GLU A 146 7.07 -15.86 7.10
N TYR A 147 6.87 -14.55 7.08
CA TYR A 147 7.41 -13.63 8.07
C TYR A 147 7.00 -14.03 9.50
N GLN A 148 5.72 -14.36 9.73
CA GLN A 148 5.23 -14.80 11.05
C GLN A 148 5.98 -16.06 11.52
N ASN A 149 6.20 -17.02 10.62
CA ASN A 149 6.98 -18.23 10.93
C ASN A 149 8.44 -17.91 11.26
N ARG A 150 9.07 -17.00 10.50
CA ARG A 150 10.45 -16.53 10.76
C ARG A 150 10.57 -15.86 12.13
N VAL A 151 9.58 -15.06 12.53
CA VAL A 151 9.56 -14.43 13.86
C VAL A 151 9.27 -15.45 14.96
N ALA A 152 8.35 -16.40 14.73
CA ALA A 152 8.04 -17.49 15.66
C ALA A 152 9.27 -18.35 15.97
N ALA A 153 10.12 -18.60 14.98
CA ALA A 153 11.40 -19.28 15.18
C ALA A 153 12.38 -18.49 16.07
N LEU A 154 12.29 -17.15 16.12
CA LEU A 154 13.18 -16.30 16.91
C LEU A 154 12.72 -16.10 18.35
N ILE A 155 11.41 -15.91 18.57
CA ILE A 155 10.87 -15.48 19.87
C ILE A 155 9.78 -16.39 20.42
N GLY A 156 9.43 -17.46 19.71
CA GLY A 156 8.34 -18.36 20.05
C GLY A 156 6.97 -17.85 19.59
N ALA A 157 6.02 -18.78 19.45
CA ALA A 157 4.69 -18.51 18.90
C ALA A 157 3.89 -17.48 19.74
N GLU A 158 3.90 -17.60 21.06
CA GLU A 158 3.13 -16.72 21.96
C GLU A 158 3.59 -15.25 21.86
N LYS A 159 4.91 -15.02 21.88
CA LYS A 159 5.47 -13.67 21.76
C LYS A 159 5.25 -13.10 20.36
N THR A 160 5.29 -13.95 19.33
CA THR A 160 4.99 -13.58 17.94
C THR A 160 3.55 -13.11 17.79
N HIS A 161 2.60 -13.88 18.31
CA HIS A 161 1.19 -13.49 18.35
C HIS A 161 0.99 -12.14 19.05
N LYS A 162 1.65 -11.92 20.19
CA LYS A 162 1.60 -10.64 20.92
C LYS A 162 2.23 -9.48 20.13
N LEU A 163 3.32 -9.72 19.39
CA LEU A 163 3.95 -8.72 18.52
C LEU A 163 2.99 -8.28 17.43
N ILE A 164 2.39 -9.24 16.73
CA ILE A 164 1.48 -9.02 15.60
C ILE A 164 0.21 -8.28 16.06
N ASN A 165 -0.38 -8.69 17.19
CA ASN A 165 -1.63 -8.11 17.71
C ASN A 165 -1.47 -6.71 18.31
N LYS A 166 -0.23 -6.25 18.45
CA LYS A 166 0.12 -4.90 18.87
C LYS A 166 0.77 -4.10 17.76
N ALA A 167 0.87 -4.64 16.55
CA ALA A 167 1.48 -3.93 15.45
C ALA A 167 0.62 -2.74 14.98
N LEU A 168 1.17 -1.92 14.11
CA LEU A 168 0.42 -1.05 13.21
C LEU A 168 0.44 -1.73 11.83
N VAL A 169 -0.67 -1.65 11.10
CA VAL A 169 -0.73 -2.13 9.71
C VAL A 169 -1.15 -0.99 8.80
N LEU A 170 -0.40 -0.77 7.73
CA LEU A 170 -0.76 0.14 6.65
C LEU A 170 -1.04 -0.65 5.39
N ILE A 171 -2.16 -0.38 4.72
CA ILE A 171 -2.51 -1.00 3.44
C ILE A 171 -2.87 0.09 2.43
N THR A 172 -2.26 0.05 1.24
CA THR A 172 -2.59 0.98 0.13
C THR A 172 -2.74 0.23 -1.19
N CYS A 173 -3.91 0.29 -1.81
CA CYS A 173 -4.14 -0.33 -3.13
C CYS A 173 -5.40 0.25 -3.76
N GLY A 174 -5.61 -0.04 -5.05
CA GLY A 174 -6.84 0.31 -5.78
C GLY A 174 -6.63 1.28 -6.94
N GLY A 175 -5.69 2.23 -6.82
CA GLY A 175 -5.46 3.24 -7.86
C GLY A 175 -5.06 2.63 -9.21
N ASN A 176 -4.25 1.57 -9.18
CA ASN A 176 -3.83 0.87 -10.40
C ASN A 176 -4.98 0.11 -11.07
N ASP A 177 -6.00 -0.34 -10.33
CA ASP A 177 -7.16 -1.02 -10.93
C ASP A 177 -7.97 -0.07 -11.80
N PHE A 178 -8.12 1.18 -11.36
CA PHE A 178 -8.75 2.24 -12.15
C PHE A 178 -7.91 2.60 -13.37
N VAL A 179 -6.62 2.92 -13.16
CA VAL A 179 -5.72 3.34 -14.23
C VAL A 179 -5.57 2.26 -15.29
N ASN A 180 -5.32 1.00 -14.90
CA ASN A 180 -5.01 -0.07 -15.84
C ASN A 180 -6.27 -0.62 -16.56
N ASN A 181 -7.40 -0.72 -15.86
CA ASN A 181 -8.58 -1.37 -16.43
C ASN A 181 -9.60 -0.42 -17.05
N TYR A 182 -9.56 0.88 -16.73
CA TYR A 182 -10.57 1.85 -17.20
C TYR A 182 -9.96 2.98 -18.04
N TYR A 183 -8.75 3.45 -17.73
CA TYR A 183 -8.16 4.60 -18.41
C TYR A 183 -7.10 4.24 -19.48
N LEU A 184 -6.27 3.23 -19.22
CA LEU A 184 -5.23 2.78 -20.15
C LEU A 184 -5.77 1.81 -21.21
N VAL A 185 -6.56 0.82 -20.80
CA VAL A 185 -7.19 -0.14 -21.70
C VAL A 185 -8.66 0.22 -21.88
N ARG A 186 -8.95 1.12 -22.83
CA ARG A 186 -10.34 1.38 -23.26
C ARG A 186 -10.90 0.04 -23.77
N HIS A 187 -12.00 -0.45 -23.18
CA HIS A 187 -12.62 -1.74 -23.48
C HIS A 187 -11.92 -2.99 -22.92
N SER A 188 -11.36 -2.93 -21.71
CA SER A 188 -11.01 -4.15 -20.97
C SER A 188 -12.28 -4.99 -20.68
N LEU A 189 -12.14 -6.31 -20.56
CA LEU A 189 -13.23 -7.19 -20.10
C LEU A 189 -13.88 -6.68 -18.80
N ARG A 190 -13.08 -6.04 -17.93
CA ARG A 190 -13.53 -5.44 -16.68
C ARG A 190 -14.36 -4.18 -16.89
N SER A 191 -14.02 -3.31 -17.84
CA SER A 191 -14.84 -2.12 -18.19
C SER A 191 -16.22 -2.49 -18.74
N PHE A 192 -16.35 -3.69 -19.33
CA PHE A 192 -17.64 -4.26 -19.73
C PHE A 192 -18.39 -4.90 -18.55
N GLN A 193 -17.68 -5.56 -17.65
CA GLN A 193 -18.24 -6.20 -16.46
C GLN A 193 -18.72 -5.20 -15.40
N TYR A 194 -18.03 -4.06 -15.28
CA TYR A 194 -18.32 -2.98 -14.35
C TYR A 194 -18.26 -1.66 -15.10
N ARG A 195 -19.40 -1.07 -15.47
CA ARG A 195 -19.43 0.26 -16.11
C ARG A 195 -19.32 1.36 -15.05
N LEU A 196 -18.47 2.36 -15.31
CA LEU A 196 -18.53 3.62 -14.58
C LEU A 196 -19.79 4.39 -15.04
N PRO A 197 -20.52 5.07 -14.14
CA PRO A 197 -21.67 5.88 -14.50
C PRO A 197 -21.22 7.12 -15.27
N ASP A 198 -22.10 7.59 -16.16
CA ASP A 198 -21.87 8.80 -16.95
C ASP A 198 -21.72 10.02 -16.03
N GLU A 199 -20.81 10.92 -16.43
CA GLU A 199 -20.44 12.16 -15.75
C GLU A 199 -21.63 13.13 -15.49
N ASN A 200 -22.80 12.85 -16.06
CA ASN A 200 -24.00 13.70 -15.99
C ASN A 200 -25.01 13.31 -14.90
N THR A 201 -24.64 12.45 -13.95
CA THR A 201 -25.57 12.01 -12.88
C THR A 201 -25.59 13.05 -11.74
N PRO A 202 -26.73 13.70 -11.40
CA PRO A 202 -26.76 14.78 -10.40
C PRO A 202 -26.36 14.29 -9.00
N GLN A 203 -25.39 14.97 -8.39
CA GLN A 203 -24.94 14.72 -7.02
C GLN A 203 -25.77 15.54 -6.02
N HIS A 204 -26.63 14.90 -5.23
CA HIS A 204 -27.27 15.55 -4.08
C HIS A 204 -27.03 14.75 -2.78
N LEU A 205 -26.27 15.40 -1.88
CA LEU A 205 -26.27 15.35 -0.40
C LEU A 205 -26.12 13.97 0.30
N THR A 206 -25.08 13.81 1.14
CA THR A 206 -25.16 13.89 2.63
C THR A 206 -23.76 13.71 3.26
N THR A 207 -23.47 14.52 4.28
CA THR A 207 -22.24 14.58 5.10
C THR A 207 -22.19 13.47 6.16
N LEU A 208 -20.94 13.08 6.52
CA LEU A 208 -20.48 12.09 7.51
C LEU A 208 -20.33 10.63 7.03
N THR A 209 -19.10 10.13 7.22
CA THR A 209 -18.55 8.78 6.99
C THR A 209 -17.71 8.64 5.72
N LEU A 210 -16.44 8.29 5.96
CA LEU A 210 -15.29 8.16 5.05
C LEU A 210 -15.42 7.03 4.00
N PHE A 211 -16.59 6.88 3.36
CA PHE A 211 -16.85 5.89 2.31
C PHE A 211 -18.01 6.35 1.40
N SER A 212 -17.82 7.25 0.44
CA SER A 212 -18.93 7.54 -0.50
C SER A 212 -18.63 8.27 -1.81
N HIS A 213 -17.40 8.29 -2.35
CA HIS A 213 -17.20 8.85 -3.70
C HIS A 213 -16.53 7.84 -4.64
N THR A 214 -17.13 6.65 -4.72
CA THR A 214 -17.06 5.76 -5.89
C THR A 214 -18.46 5.40 -6.36
N PRO A 215 -18.61 5.10 -7.65
CA PRO A 215 -19.91 4.81 -8.22
C PRO A 215 -20.50 3.43 -7.86
N ASN A 216 -19.85 2.63 -7.01
CA ASN A 216 -20.45 1.40 -6.49
C ASN A 216 -19.90 1.01 -5.11
N PRO A 217 -20.54 1.44 -4.01
CA PRO A 217 -20.11 1.10 -2.66
C PRO A 217 -20.17 -0.40 -2.34
N ARG A 218 -20.95 -1.20 -3.09
CA ARG A 218 -21.07 -2.67 -2.86
C ARG A 218 -19.82 -3.44 -3.27
N ILE A 219 -19.14 -2.98 -4.32
CA ILE A 219 -17.87 -3.52 -4.81
C ILE A 219 -16.83 -3.31 -3.70
N ILE A 220 -16.55 -2.07 -3.32
CA ILE A 220 -15.58 -1.76 -2.26
C ILE A 220 -15.91 -2.46 -0.95
N PHE A 221 -17.18 -2.49 -0.53
CA PHE A 221 -17.58 -3.16 0.71
C PHE A 221 -17.35 -4.67 0.66
N SER A 222 -17.73 -5.35 -0.43
CA SER A 222 -17.45 -6.78 -0.62
C SER A 222 -15.94 -7.07 -0.67
N PHE A 223 -15.15 -6.18 -1.29
CA PHE A 223 -13.70 -6.28 -1.36
C PHE A 223 -13.02 -6.01 -0.01
N PHE A 224 -13.51 -5.05 0.76
CA PHE A 224 -13.05 -4.75 2.12
C PHE A 224 -13.37 -5.90 3.06
N SER A 225 -14.57 -6.47 2.98
CA SER A 225 -14.93 -7.66 3.74
C SER A 225 -14.07 -8.87 3.36
N LYS A 226 -13.70 -9.06 2.09
CA LYS A 226 -12.78 -10.14 1.69
C LYS A 226 -11.35 -9.88 2.12
N LEU A 227 -10.78 -8.69 1.89
CA LEU A 227 -9.43 -8.35 2.34
C LEU A 227 -9.32 -8.42 3.86
N LEU A 228 -10.31 -7.92 4.60
CA LEU A 228 -10.37 -8.07 6.04
C LEU A 228 -10.61 -9.52 6.46
N ALA A 229 -11.40 -10.32 5.73
CA ALA A 229 -11.59 -11.73 6.04
C ALA A 229 -10.31 -12.55 5.75
N GLU A 230 -9.58 -12.24 4.68
CA GLU A 230 -8.30 -12.85 4.32
C GLU A 230 -7.23 -12.46 5.36
N ILE A 231 -7.18 -11.18 5.75
CA ILE A 231 -6.35 -10.70 6.86
C ILE A 231 -6.79 -11.37 8.16
N HIS A 232 -8.08 -11.52 8.43
CA HIS A 232 -8.57 -12.16 9.66
C HIS A 232 -8.32 -13.68 9.67
N HIS A 233 -8.30 -14.32 8.51
CA HIS A 233 -8.03 -15.74 8.35
C HIS A 233 -6.52 -16.05 8.37
N SER A 234 -5.70 -15.13 7.84
CA SER A 234 -4.24 -15.29 7.68
C SER A 234 -3.45 -14.56 8.78
N THR A 235 -4.11 -13.71 9.56
CA THR A 235 -3.49 -12.88 10.60
C THR A 235 -4.39 -12.77 11.82
N THR A 236 -3.77 -12.72 13.00
CA THR A 236 -4.46 -12.55 14.28
C THR A 236 -4.68 -11.06 14.65
N ILE A 237 -4.51 -10.16 13.68
CA ILE A 237 -4.39 -8.71 13.89
C ILE A 237 -5.71 -8.09 14.35
N ASN A 238 -5.63 -7.25 15.39
CA ASN A 238 -6.77 -6.48 15.89
C ASN A 238 -7.17 -5.35 14.92
N HIS A 239 -8.45 -5.26 14.58
CA HIS A 239 -8.99 -4.30 13.60
C HIS A 239 -8.74 -2.82 13.90
N HIS A 240 -8.60 -2.43 15.18
CA HIS A 240 -8.36 -1.03 15.58
C HIS A 240 -6.95 -0.51 15.24
N GLN A 241 -6.10 -1.34 14.65
CA GLN A 241 -4.69 -1.05 14.40
C GLN A 241 -4.35 -1.09 12.90
N ILE A 242 -5.38 -1.16 12.06
CA ILE A 242 -5.28 -1.24 10.61
C ILE A 242 -5.65 0.13 10.02
N LEU A 243 -4.66 0.80 9.41
CA LEU A 243 -4.84 2.00 8.62
C LEU A 243 -4.91 1.60 7.13
N ILE A 244 -6.07 1.82 6.51
CA ILE A 244 -6.25 1.56 5.08
C ILE A 244 -6.40 2.88 4.36
N LEU A 245 -5.51 3.16 3.41
CA LEU A 245 -5.59 4.32 2.54
C LEU A 245 -5.98 3.84 1.13
N PHE A 246 -7.22 4.12 0.74
CA PHE A 246 -7.69 3.85 -0.62
C PHE A 246 -7.39 5.03 -1.55
N LYS A 247 -6.94 4.71 -2.76
CA LYS A 247 -6.84 5.64 -3.88
C LYS A 247 -7.93 5.27 -4.89
N ILE A 248 -8.79 6.24 -5.19
CA ILE A 248 -9.75 6.23 -6.30
C ILE A 248 -9.22 7.20 -7.33
#